data_AF-A0A426WWE4-F1
#
_entry.id   AF-A0A426WWE4-F1
#
_cell.length_a   1.000
_cell.length_b   1.000
_cell.length_c   1.000
_cell.angle_alpha   90.00
_cell.angle_beta   90.00
_cell.angle_gamma   90.00
#
_symmetry.space_group_name_H-M   'P 1'
#
loop_
_entity.id
_entity.type
_entity.pdbx_description
1 polymer ?
#
loop_
_entity_poly.entity_id
_entity_poly.type
_entity_poly.pdbx_seq_one_letter_code
_entity_poly.pdbx_strand_id
1 'polypeptide(L)'
;MSRDPLVVGNVIGDVLDPFVKSTTLRVIYNNKELTNGSELKPSAVENEPRVEIRGRDMRNLYTLVSNEIVCYESPRPTAGIHRFVFVLFRQSIRETIYAPGWRQNFNTREFAALYNLGDPVAAMFFNCQRENGCGGRRCV
;
A
#
# COMPACT_ATOMS: atom_id res chain seq x y z
N MET A 1 -19.63 -13.98 -8.80
CA MET A 1 -18.22 -13.69 -9.14
C MET A 1 -17.73 -12.58 -8.22
N SER A 2 -16.85 -12.88 -7.28
CA SER A 2 -16.28 -11.85 -6.40
C SER A 2 -15.34 -10.98 -7.24
N ARG A 3 -15.69 -9.71 -7.46
CA ARG A 3 -14.81 -8.75 -8.15
C ARG A 3 -13.56 -8.52 -7.28
N ASP A 4 -12.37 -8.46 -7.89
CA ASP A 4 -11.13 -8.22 -7.16
C ASP A 4 -11.22 -6.86 -6.45
N PRO A 5 -11.04 -6.79 -5.11
CA PRO A 5 -11.16 -5.55 -4.36
C PRO A 5 -10.16 -4.47 -4.81
N LEU A 6 -9.01 -4.85 -5.37
CA LEU A 6 -8.05 -3.88 -5.91
C LEU A 6 -8.56 -3.18 -7.18
N VAL A 7 -9.39 -3.87 -7.97
CA VAL A 7 -10.06 -3.30 -9.14
C VAL A 7 -11.24 -2.43 -8.67
N VAL A 8 -12.05 -2.92 -7.71
CA VAL A 8 -13.19 -2.17 -7.17
C VAL A 8 -12.74 -0.88 -6.47
N GLY A 9 -11.61 -0.91 -5.77
CA GLY A 9 -11.01 0.27 -5.15
C GLY A 9 -10.19 1.16 -6.09
N ASN A 10 -10.20 0.87 -7.41
CA ASN A 10 -9.40 1.54 -8.45
C ASN A 10 -7.90 1.62 -8.15
N VAL A 11 -7.36 0.71 -7.32
CA VAL A 11 -5.90 0.63 -7.09
C VAL A 11 -5.23 0.08 -8.34
N ILE A 12 -5.81 -0.99 -8.90
CA ILE A 12 -5.51 -1.40 -10.27
C ILE A 12 -6.19 -0.41 -11.21
N GLY A 13 -5.44 0.18 -12.12
CA GLY A 13 -5.85 1.31 -12.93
C GLY A 13 -5.15 2.59 -12.51
N ASP A 14 -5.32 3.05 -11.26
CA ASP A 14 -4.70 4.30 -10.82
C ASP A 14 -3.22 4.12 -10.45
N VAL A 15 -2.89 3.10 -9.67
CA VAL A 15 -1.56 2.91 -9.07
C VAL A 15 -0.79 1.77 -9.73
N LEU A 16 -1.48 0.67 -10.03
CA LEU A 16 -0.89 -0.56 -10.55
C LEU A 16 -1.55 -1.02 -11.84
N ASP A 17 -0.81 -1.72 -12.67
CA ASP A 17 -1.37 -2.50 -13.77
C ASP A 17 -1.92 -3.85 -13.24
N PRO A 18 -2.84 -4.51 -13.98
CA PRO A 18 -3.34 -5.82 -13.57
C PRO A 18 -2.19 -6.83 -13.44
N PHE A 19 -2.19 -7.59 -12.33
CA PHE A 19 -1.13 -8.55 -12.02
C PHE A 19 -1.69 -9.82 -11.37
N VAL A 20 -0.88 -10.89 -11.34
CA VAL A 20 -1.22 -12.15 -10.68
C VAL A 20 -0.62 -12.18 -9.28
N LYS A 21 -1.47 -12.17 -8.25
CA LYS A 21 -1.05 -12.33 -6.85
C LYS A 21 -0.38 -13.68 -6.65
N SER A 22 0.86 -13.69 -6.17
CA SER A 22 1.65 -14.91 -5.92
C SER A 22 2.09 -15.08 -4.47
N THR A 23 1.96 -14.02 -3.66
CA THR A 23 2.33 -14.00 -2.23
C THR A 23 1.21 -13.37 -1.41
N THR A 24 1.11 -13.75 -0.13
CA THR A 24 0.18 -13.10 0.81
C THR A 24 0.90 -12.01 1.59
N LEU A 25 0.40 -10.79 1.50
CA LEU A 25 0.83 -9.63 2.29
C LEU A 25 -0.20 -9.37 3.38
N ARG A 26 0.23 -9.38 4.65
CA ARG A 26 -0.62 -9.02 5.79
C ARG A 26 -0.08 -7.74 6.43
N VAL A 27 -0.95 -6.76 6.62
CA VAL A 27 -0.63 -5.50 7.29
C VAL A 27 -1.47 -5.40 8.55
N ILE A 28 -0.81 -5.15 9.69
CA ILE A 28 -1.44 -5.20 11.01
C ILE A 28 -1.15 -3.88 11.73
N TYR A 29 -2.21 -3.13 12.03
CA TYR A 29 -2.16 -1.94 12.89
C TYR A 29 -2.87 -2.25 14.21
N ASN A 30 -2.26 -1.90 15.35
CA ASN A 30 -2.87 -2.09 16.68
C ASN A 30 -3.45 -3.51 16.90
N ASN A 31 -2.70 -4.54 16.50
CA ASN A 31 -3.11 -5.96 16.54
C ASN A 31 -4.32 -6.34 15.66
N LYS A 32 -4.78 -5.45 14.78
CA LYS A 32 -5.85 -5.72 13.82
C LYS A 32 -5.27 -5.85 12.42
N GLU A 33 -5.48 -7.03 11.82
CA GLU A 33 -5.16 -7.26 10.40
C GLU A 33 -6.13 -6.48 9.51
N LEU A 34 -5.56 -5.79 8.52
CA LEU A 34 -6.32 -5.05 7.54
C LEU A 34 -6.85 -5.95 6.43
N THR A 35 -8.00 -5.57 5.89
CA THR A 35 -8.55 -6.10 4.64
C THR A 35 -8.63 -4.97 3.61
N ASN A 36 -8.65 -5.31 2.32
CA ASN A 36 -8.73 -4.31 1.25
C ASN A 36 -9.95 -3.39 1.42
N GLY A 37 -9.71 -2.08 1.42
CA GLY A 37 -10.74 -1.07 1.61
C GLY A 37 -11.12 -0.79 3.06
N SER A 38 -10.41 -1.38 4.05
CA SER A 38 -10.60 -1.05 5.47
C SER A 38 -10.55 0.46 5.69
N GLU A 39 -11.48 1.00 6.47
CA GLU A 39 -11.47 2.42 6.85
C GLU A 39 -10.74 2.60 8.17
N LEU A 40 -9.71 3.45 8.17
CA LEU A 40 -8.90 3.77 9.34
C LEU A 40 -8.91 5.27 9.59
N LYS A 41 -8.90 5.64 10.87
CA LYS A 41 -8.65 7.01 11.29
C LYS A 41 -7.15 7.29 11.30
N PRO A 42 -6.70 8.54 11.09
CA PRO A 42 -5.29 8.93 11.21
C PRO A 42 -4.66 8.46 12.52
N SER A 43 -5.38 8.63 13.64
CA SER A 43 -4.95 8.15 14.96
C SER A 43 -4.66 6.65 15.04
N ALA A 44 -5.33 5.82 14.23
CA ALA A 44 -5.11 4.38 14.21
C ALA A 44 -3.86 3.96 13.41
N VAL A 45 -3.31 4.86 12.60
CA VAL A 45 -2.17 4.64 11.71
C VAL A 45 -1.01 5.59 12.01
N GLU A 46 -0.95 6.15 13.23
CA GLU A 46 0.14 7.04 13.64
C GLU A 46 1.49 6.31 13.66
N ASN A 47 1.51 5.07 14.16
CA ASN A 47 2.70 4.23 14.23
C ASN A 47 2.76 3.28 13.04
N GLU A 48 3.97 2.88 12.63
CA GLU A 48 4.17 1.93 11.53
C GLU A 48 3.47 0.58 11.79
N PRO A 49 2.93 -0.08 10.74
CA PRO A 49 2.28 -1.37 10.90
C PRO A 49 3.28 -2.51 11.02
N ARG A 50 2.85 -3.60 11.64
CA ARG A 50 3.54 -4.88 11.47
C ARG A 50 3.16 -5.46 10.11
N VAL A 51 4.16 -5.72 9.28
CA VAL A 51 3.99 -6.34 7.95
C VAL A 51 4.51 -7.77 7.99
N GLU A 52 3.67 -8.72 7.57
CA GLU A 52 4.03 -10.13 7.45
C GLU A 52 3.89 -10.56 5.99
N ILE A 53 4.98 -11.09 5.43
CA ILE A 53 5.00 -11.65 4.08
C ILE A 53 4.97 -13.16 4.19
N ARG A 54 3.92 -13.79 3.65
CA ARG A 54 3.79 -15.25 3.59
C ARG A 54 3.87 -15.69 2.14
N GLY A 55 5.03 -16.24 1.77
CA GLY A 55 5.28 -16.83 0.45
C GLY A 55 5.57 -18.33 0.55
N ARG A 56 5.39 -19.05 -0.56
CA ARG A 56 5.80 -20.47 -0.68
C ARG A 56 7.31 -20.66 -0.67
N ASP A 57 8.08 -19.60 -0.87
CA ASP A 57 9.51 -19.68 -1.13
C ASP A 57 10.27 -18.62 -0.33
N MET A 58 10.86 -19.07 0.78
CA MET A 58 11.57 -18.27 1.79
C MET A 58 12.93 -17.77 1.31
N ARG A 59 13.36 -18.13 0.09
CA ARG A 59 14.64 -17.69 -0.50
C ARG A 59 14.54 -16.36 -1.26
N ASN A 60 13.32 -15.83 -1.44
CA ASN A 60 13.10 -14.60 -2.20
C ASN A 60 13.29 -13.35 -1.35
N LEU A 61 13.96 -12.35 -1.92
CA LEU A 61 14.03 -11.00 -1.38
C LEU A 61 12.80 -10.24 -1.87
N TYR A 62 12.12 -9.56 -0.95
CA TYR A 62 10.98 -8.72 -1.25
C TYR A 62 11.32 -7.29 -0.87
N THR A 63 10.76 -6.33 -1.61
CA THR A 63 10.87 -4.92 -1.27
C THR A 63 9.49 -4.36 -0.97
N LEU A 64 9.33 -3.82 0.24
CA LEU A 64 8.18 -3.00 0.59
C LEU A 64 8.54 -1.52 0.39
N VAL A 65 7.98 -0.93 -0.67
CA VAL A 65 8.29 0.46 -1.09
C VAL A 65 8.04 1.49 0.02
N SER A 66 7.12 1.22 0.97
CA SER A 66 6.75 2.18 2.00
C SER A 66 7.60 2.16 3.28
N ASN A 67 8.29 1.05 3.62
CA ASN A 67 8.97 0.93 4.93
C ASN A 67 10.46 0.60 4.85
N GLU A 68 10.91 -0.13 3.84
CA GLU A 68 12.31 -0.58 3.78
C GLU A 68 13.24 0.46 3.15
N ILE A 69 12.72 1.26 2.22
CA ILE A 69 13.51 2.25 1.47
C ILE A 69 13.29 3.66 2.03
N VAL A 70 12.11 3.95 2.56
CA VAL A 70 11.73 5.25 3.08
C VAL A 70 11.12 5.06 4.46
N CYS A 71 11.49 5.88 5.44
CA CYS A 71 10.88 5.83 6.77
C CYS A 71 9.35 6.02 6.67
N TYR A 72 8.61 5.30 7.51
CA TYR A 72 7.17 5.50 7.64
C TYR A 72 6.82 6.95 7.95
N GLU A 73 5.79 7.48 7.28
CA GLU A 73 5.21 8.79 7.57
C GLU A 73 3.72 8.59 7.83
N SER A 74 3.23 9.09 8.97
CA SER A 74 1.84 8.86 9.37
C SER A 74 0.86 9.55 8.39
N PRO A 75 -0.20 8.85 7.95
CA PRO A 75 -1.26 9.40 7.11
C PRO A 75 -1.90 10.67 7.69
N ARG A 76 -1.79 11.80 6.99
CA ARG A 76 -2.40 13.09 7.38
C ARG A 76 -3.33 13.65 6.29
N PRO A 77 -4.41 12.93 5.91
CA PRO A 77 -5.35 13.43 4.91
C PRO A 77 -6.04 14.71 5.39
N THR A 78 -6.03 15.74 4.55
CA THR A 78 -6.61 17.06 4.88
C THR A 78 -8.03 17.23 4.35
N ALA A 79 -8.39 16.56 3.26
CA ALA A 79 -9.71 16.61 2.63
C ALA A 79 -10.05 15.28 1.93
N GLY A 80 -11.34 14.92 1.90
CA GLY A 80 -11.80 13.70 1.22
C GLY A 80 -11.31 12.41 1.86
N ILE A 81 -11.48 11.32 1.11
CA ILE A 81 -11.04 9.96 1.48
C ILE A 81 -9.82 9.62 0.64
N HIS A 82 -8.70 9.33 1.29
CA HIS A 82 -7.45 8.94 0.65
C HIS A 82 -7.26 7.43 0.72
N ARG A 83 -6.72 6.86 -0.35
CA ARG A 83 -6.31 5.44 -0.40
C ARG A 83 -4.81 5.36 -0.10
N PHE A 84 -4.45 4.57 0.89
CA PHE A 84 -3.07 4.25 1.22
C PHE A 84 -2.79 2.82 0.77
N VAL A 85 -1.84 2.66 -0.15
CA VAL A 85 -1.60 1.40 -0.87
C VAL A 85 -0.24 0.85 -0.47
N PHE A 86 -0.22 -0.39 0.00
CA PHE A 86 0.99 -1.19 0.16
C PHE A 86 1.18 -2.05 -1.08
N VAL A 87 2.37 -2.00 -1.66
CA VAL A 87 2.74 -2.78 -2.85
C VAL A 87 4.01 -3.56 -2.53
N LEU A 88 3.98 -4.86 -2.83
CA LEU A 88 5.09 -5.76 -2.61
C LEU A 88 5.66 -6.21 -3.95
N PHE A 89 6.94 -5.96 -4.16
CA PHE A 89 7.68 -6.45 -5.33
C PHE A 89 8.64 -7.56 -4.92
N ARG A 90 8.93 -8.46 -5.87
CA ARG A 90 9.96 -9.48 -5.72
C ARG A 90 11.24 -8.96 -6.38
N GLN A 91 12.34 -8.95 -5.65
CA GLN A 91 13.65 -8.69 -6.23
C GLN A 91 14.21 -9.98 -6.82
N SER A 92 14.47 -9.98 -8.13
CA SER A 92 15.09 -11.13 -8.81
C SER A 92 16.56 -11.29 -8.45
N ILE A 93 17.23 -10.18 -8.14
CA ILE A 93 18.63 -10.10 -7.72
C ILE A 93 18.70 -9.17 -6.51
N ARG A 94 19.64 -9.41 -5.59
CA ARG A 94 19.92 -8.49 -4.50
C ARG A 94 20.51 -7.19 -5.07
N GLU A 95 19.65 -6.19 -5.25
CA GLU A 95 20.02 -4.88 -5.76
C GLU A 95 19.76 -3.81 -4.71
N THR A 96 20.65 -2.82 -4.64
CA THR A 96 20.47 -1.65 -3.78
C THR A 96 19.43 -0.74 -4.41
N ILE A 97 18.24 -0.69 -3.81
CA ILE A 97 17.19 0.24 -4.23
C ILE A 97 17.35 1.54 -3.44
N TYR A 98 17.36 2.67 -4.14
CA TYR A 98 17.47 3.98 -3.51
C TYR A 98 16.09 4.60 -3.29
N ALA A 99 15.97 5.33 -2.19
CA ALA A 99 14.79 6.13 -1.92
C ALA A 99 14.60 7.20 -2.99
N PRO A 100 13.36 7.46 -3.44
CA PRO A 100 13.09 8.67 -4.19
C PRO A 100 13.45 9.88 -3.31
N GLY A 101 14.11 10.88 -3.90
CA GLY A 101 14.50 12.10 -3.17
C GLY A 101 13.31 12.93 -2.69
N TRP A 102 12.11 12.66 -3.21
CA TRP A 102 10.87 13.37 -2.93
C TRP A 102 9.70 12.38 -2.86
N ARG A 103 8.73 12.63 -1.97
CA ARG A 103 7.55 11.76 -1.81
C ARG A 103 6.40 12.14 -2.74
N GLN A 104 6.24 13.43 -3.03
CA GLN A 104 5.21 13.93 -3.92
C GLN A 104 5.46 13.46 -5.36
N ASN A 105 4.38 13.18 -6.08
CA ASN A 105 4.41 12.70 -7.47
C ASN A 105 5.18 11.38 -7.68
N PHE A 106 5.33 10.57 -6.62
CA PHE A 106 5.89 9.22 -6.75
C PHE A 106 5.00 8.34 -7.64
N ASN A 107 5.58 7.71 -8.66
CA ASN A 107 4.90 6.78 -9.55
C ASN A 107 5.44 5.36 -9.33
N THR A 108 4.58 4.47 -8.86
CA THR A 108 4.94 3.08 -8.56
C THR A 108 5.35 2.28 -9.82
N ARG A 109 4.73 2.56 -10.97
CA ARG A 109 5.03 1.85 -12.23
C ARG A 109 6.40 2.22 -12.77
N GLU A 110 6.72 3.52 -12.79
CA GLU A 110 8.03 4.01 -13.21
C GLU A 110 9.14 3.50 -12.28
N PHE A 111 8.87 3.49 -10.97
CA PHE A 111 9.79 2.95 -9.98
C PHE A 111 10.08 1.46 -10.20
N ALA A 112 9.04 0.65 -10.44
CA ALA A 112 9.20 -0.77 -10.73
C ALA A 112 10.01 -1.01 -12.01
N ALA A 113 9.79 -0.19 -13.04
CA ALA A 113 10.54 -0.26 -14.29
C ALA A 113 12.02 0.14 -14.10
N LEU A 114 12.29 1.21 -13.34
CA LEU A 114 13.64 1.72 -13.08
C LEU A 114 14.53 0.68 -12.41
N TYR A 115 14.00 -0.07 -11.44
CA TYR A 115 14.72 -1.09 -10.68
C TYR A 115 14.46 -2.53 -11.17
N ASN A 116 13.90 -2.70 -12.37
CA ASN A 116 13.60 -4.02 -12.95
C ASN A 116 12.87 -4.98 -11.98
N LEU A 117 11.93 -4.45 -11.21
CA LEU A 117 11.20 -5.21 -10.18
C LEU A 117 10.11 -6.11 -10.79
N GLY A 118 9.73 -5.84 -12.03
CA GLY A 118 8.64 -6.55 -12.72
C GLY A 118 7.28 -6.28 -12.10
N ASP A 119 6.37 -7.25 -12.23
CA ASP A 119 5.01 -7.14 -11.69
C ASP A 119 5.01 -7.25 -10.15
N PRO A 120 4.10 -6.53 -9.47
CA PRO A 120 3.91 -6.71 -8.04
C PRO A 120 3.45 -8.15 -7.74
N VAL A 121 3.90 -8.69 -6.62
CA VAL A 121 3.52 -10.04 -6.17
C VAL A 121 2.33 -10.04 -5.21
N ALA A 122 2.10 -8.89 -4.56
CA ALA A 122 0.96 -8.62 -3.69
C ALA A 122 0.74 -7.12 -3.57
N ALA A 123 -0.50 -6.73 -3.33
CA ALA A 123 -0.85 -5.36 -2.96
C ALA A 123 -2.07 -5.37 -2.06
N MET A 124 -2.17 -4.36 -1.20
CA MET A 124 -3.38 -4.09 -0.43
C MET A 124 -3.55 -2.59 -0.19
N PHE A 125 -4.76 -2.14 0.10
CA PHE A 125 -5.01 -0.75 0.45
C PHE A 125 -6.00 -0.58 1.59
N PHE A 126 -5.90 0.55 2.27
CA PHE A 126 -6.91 1.04 3.22
C PHE A 126 -7.32 2.47 2.87
N ASN A 127 -8.49 2.86 3.33
CA ASN A 127 -9.03 4.20 3.20
C ASN A 127 -8.78 4.98 4.50
N CYS A 128 -8.39 6.24 4.37
CA CYS A 128 -8.20 7.12 5.51
C CYS A 128 -8.73 8.52 5.18
N GLN A 129 -9.48 9.10 6.11
CA GLN A 129 -10.01 10.46 6.02
C GLN A 129 -9.60 11.23 7.28
N ARG A 130 -9.68 12.56 7.26
CA ARG A 130 -9.34 13.38 8.42
C ARG A 130 -10.11 12.92 9.67
N GLU A 131 -9.48 12.97 10.84
CA GLU A 131 -10.01 12.50 12.13
C GLU A 131 -11.46 12.96 12.39
N ASN A 132 -11.69 14.26 12.19
CA ASN A 132 -13.01 14.90 12.22
C ASN A 132 -13.49 15.05 10.78
N GLY A 133 -13.93 13.94 10.18
CA GLY A 133 -14.34 13.89 8.77
C GLY A 133 -15.23 15.07 8.39
N CYS A 134 -15.16 15.51 7.13
CA CYS A 134 -16.04 16.58 6.61
C CYS A 134 -17.47 16.05 6.44
N GLY A 135 -18.15 15.74 7.55
CA GLY A 135 -19.54 15.34 7.61
C GLY A 135 -20.46 16.47 7.18
N GLY A 136 -20.46 16.77 5.88
CA GLY A 136 -21.51 17.51 5.21
C GLY A 136 -22.74 16.64 5.07
N ARG A 137 -23.55 16.57 6.13
CA ARG A 137 -25.01 16.47 5.98
C ARG A 137 -25.62 17.60 6.80
N ARG A 138 -26.15 18.60 6.10
CA ARG A 138 -27.25 19.40 6.63
C ARG A 138 -28.32 18.41 7.08
N CYS A 139 -28.52 18.30 8.39
CA CYS A 139 -29.82 17.86 8.88
C CYS A 139 -30.80 18.97 8.51
N VAL A 140 -31.90 18.54 7.91
CA VAL A 140 -33.10 19.29 7.50
C VAL A 140 -33.48 20.41 8.47
#